data_AF-A0AAD2FCC9-F1
#
_entry.id   AF-A0AAD2FCC9-F1
#
_cell.length_a   1.000
_cell.length_b   1.000
_cell.length_c   1.000
_cell.angle_alpha   90.00
_cell.angle_beta   90.00
_cell.angle_gamma   90.00
#
_symmetry.space_group_name_H-M   'P 1'
#
loop_
_entity.id
_entity.type
_entity.pdbx_description
1 polymer ?
#
loop_
_entity_poly.entity_id
_entity_poly.type
_entity_poly.pdbx_seq_one_letter_code
_entity_poly.pdbx_strand_id
1 'polypeptide(L)'
;MSNSKDYKDLPLVPESLLKRRHDLDDLRRKNQANAEKNAKKKKRGMYVKKPETVLAQAKNRRNEQMRYRRVKKKGMMKRASNKPVFEKKEVQGPDDEVDVISYQSNSVGASFVFAIRIREDVGPIPKKIYLTLAQLGLKENNTGVFVKYDAASRKRLHLVEPWVVYGNPSEGIVKDLLERKSFGNVNGEKVPLSDNTIIEKELGDEHGIICMEDLVHELTNSGENFDVVTKFLWPFPLTATRSKFEKEKLKQKQGKDYGDKGALIDEYIKKML
;
A
#
# COMPACT_ATOMS: atom_id res chain seq x y z
N MET A 1 10.05 17.61 56.48
CA MET A 1 11.06 18.39 55.74
C MET A 1 10.75 18.27 54.26
N SER A 2 10.12 19.30 53.71
CA SER A 2 9.57 19.39 52.36
C SER A 2 10.66 19.80 51.36
N ASN A 3 11.02 18.91 50.43
CA ASN A 3 11.87 19.25 49.29
C ASN A 3 11.02 19.94 48.20
N SER A 4 10.84 21.25 48.30
CA SER A 4 10.41 22.07 47.16
C SER A 4 11.62 22.34 46.27
N LYS A 5 11.77 21.57 45.18
CA LYS A 5 12.80 21.83 44.18
C LYS A 5 12.51 23.16 43.48
N ASP A 6 13.48 24.07 43.53
CA ASP A 6 13.51 25.35 42.83
C ASP A 6 13.47 25.14 41.30
N TYR A 7 12.37 25.53 40.66
CA TYR A 7 12.22 25.60 39.20
C TYR A 7 12.11 27.07 38.72
N LYS A 8 12.80 28.02 39.37
CA LYS A 8 12.53 29.45 39.17
C LYS A 8 13.42 30.21 38.18
N ASP A 9 14.44 29.63 37.56
CA ASP A 9 15.34 30.39 36.65
C ASP A 9 15.67 29.66 35.35
N LEU A 10 14.66 29.34 34.53
CA LEU A 10 14.88 29.05 33.12
C LEU A 10 14.55 30.31 32.31
N PRO A 11 15.45 30.80 31.43
CA PRO A 11 15.14 31.95 30.58
C PRO A 11 13.96 31.59 29.68
N LEU A 12 12.81 32.24 29.93
CA LEU A 12 11.56 31.98 29.23
C LEU A 12 11.69 32.50 27.79
N VAL A 13 12.05 31.62 26.87
CA VAL A 13 12.09 31.94 25.44
C VAL A 13 10.65 32.15 24.95
N PRO A 14 10.31 33.29 24.33
CA PRO A 14 8.98 33.53 23.79
C PRO A 14 8.56 32.44 22.79
N GLU A 15 7.36 31.91 22.94
CA GLU A 15 6.80 30.86 22.07
C GLU A 15 6.81 31.24 20.59
N SER A 16 6.69 32.54 20.27
CA SER A 16 6.76 33.07 18.91
C SER A 16 8.12 32.82 18.24
N LEU A 17 9.22 32.88 18.99
CA LEU A 17 10.56 32.60 18.50
C LEU A 17 10.78 31.09 18.31
N LEU A 18 10.26 30.28 19.22
CA LEU A 18 10.31 28.82 19.12
C LEU A 18 9.52 28.30 17.91
N LYS A 19 8.30 28.83 17.71
CA LYS A 19 7.44 28.49 16.57
C LYS A 19 8.09 28.86 15.24
N ARG A 20 8.63 30.08 15.13
CA ARG A 20 9.34 30.52 13.92
C ARG A 20 10.56 29.64 13.59
N ARG A 21 11.27 29.13 14.62
CA ARG A 21 12.40 28.21 14.42
C ARG A 21 11.95 26.84 13.95
N HIS A 22 10.90 26.28 14.56
CA HIS A 22 10.30 25.02 14.15
C HIS A 22 9.80 25.07 12.70
N ASP A 23 9.06 26.12 12.34
CA ASP A 23 8.54 26.32 10.98
C ASP A 23 9.68 26.40 9.95
N LEU A 24 10.80 27.04 10.32
CA LEU A 24 11.98 27.17 9.46
C LEU A 24 12.71 25.84 9.28
N ASP A 25 12.81 25.03 10.33
CA ASP A 25 13.39 23.68 10.26
C ASP A 25 12.53 22.74 9.40
N ASP A 26 11.20 22.83 9.49
CA ASP A 26 10.30 22.10 8.61
C ASP A 26 10.39 22.56 7.16
N LEU A 27 10.53 23.87 6.92
CA LEU A 27 10.77 24.42 5.59
C LEU A 27 12.08 23.91 5.00
N ARG A 28 13.15 23.84 5.81
CA ARG A 28 14.45 23.26 5.42
C ARG A 28 14.31 21.79 5.05
N ARG A 29 13.62 20.98 5.86
CA ARG A 29 13.36 19.56 5.55
C ARG A 29 12.61 19.40 4.23
N LYS A 30 11.55 20.19 4.00
CA LYS A 30 10.80 20.20 2.73
C LYS A 30 11.70 20.57 1.54
N ASN A 31 12.51 21.61 1.68
CA ASN A 31 13.43 22.06 0.63
C ASN A 31 14.51 21.02 0.31
N GLN A 32 15.08 20.37 1.33
CA GLN A 32 16.05 19.29 1.15
C GLN A 32 15.45 18.09 0.42
N ALA A 33 14.25 17.66 0.80
CA ALA A 33 13.53 16.56 0.14
C ALA A 33 13.25 16.89 -1.35
N ASN A 34 12.88 18.14 -1.66
CA ASN A 34 12.66 18.59 -3.03
C ASN A 34 13.97 18.68 -3.83
N ALA A 35 15.06 19.15 -3.22
CA ALA A 35 16.38 19.20 -3.84
C ALA A 35 16.89 17.80 -4.21
N GLU A 36 16.73 16.81 -3.33
CA GLU A 36 17.08 15.41 -3.62
C GLU A 36 16.28 14.82 -4.78
N LYS A 37 14.96 15.07 -4.83
CA LYS A 37 14.10 14.67 -5.95
C LYS A 37 14.59 15.28 -7.27
N ASN A 38 14.94 16.57 -7.26
CA ASN A 38 15.44 17.27 -8.44
C ASN A 38 16.84 16.79 -8.87
N ALA A 39 17.73 16.50 -7.93
CA ALA A 39 19.04 15.91 -8.22
C ALA A 39 18.92 14.52 -8.85
N LYS A 40 17.99 13.68 -8.37
CA LYS A 40 17.68 12.38 -8.98
C LYS A 40 17.12 12.51 -10.40
N LYS A 41 16.31 13.54 -10.68
CA LYS A 41 15.82 13.85 -12.04
C LYS A 41 16.97 14.29 -12.97
N LYS A 42 17.85 15.20 -12.53
CA LYS A 42 19.00 15.69 -13.32
C LYS A 42 20.00 14.59 -13.69
N LYS A 43 20.17 13.56 -12.85
CA LYS A 43 21.03 12.40 -13.15
C LYS A 43 20.46 11.48 -14.24
N ARG A 44 19.20 11.64 -14.69
CA ARG A 44 18.63 10.89 -15.81
C ARG A 44 19.02 11.59 -17.12
N GLY A 45 20.26 11.38 -17.58
CA GLY A 45 20.67 11.74 -18.94
C GLY A 45 19.86 10.99 -20.01
N MET A 46 20.06 11.32 -21.29
CA MET A 46 19.39 10.65 -22.41
C MET A 46 19.83 9.18 -22.50
N TYR A 47 19.05 8.29 -21.88
CA TYR A 47 19.31 6.86 -21.83
C TYR A 47 18.79 6.19 -23.11
N VAL A 48 19.70 5.80 -24.00
CA VAL A 48 19.37 5.00 -25.18
C VAL A 48 19.11 3.56 -24.73
N LYS A 49 17.85 3.10 -24.90
CA LYS A 49 17.48 1.71 -24.57
C LYS A 49 18.09 0.75 -25.58
N LYS A 50 18.72 -0.33 -25.10
CA LYS A 50 19.26 -1.40 -25.95
C LYS A 50 18.14 -2.14 -26.71
N PRO A 51 18.34 -2.55 -27.97
CA PRO A 51 17.31 -3.26 -28.75
C PRO A 51 16.84 -4.56 -28.07
N GLU A 52 17.74 -5.28 -27.40
CA GLU A 52 17.41 -6.48 -26.60
C GLU A 52 16.36 -6.20 -25.52
N THR A 53 16.44 -5.03 -24.86
CA THR A 53 15.49 -4.65 -23.80
C THR A 53 14.10 -4.42 -24.37
N VAL A 54 14.01 -3.89 -25.59
CA VAL A 54 12.75 -3.67 -26.30
C VAL A 54 12.11 -5.01 -26.69
N LEU A 55 12.91 -5.95 -27.21
CA LEU A 55 12.44 -7.30 -27.55
C LEU A 55 11.97 -8.07 -26.30
N ALA A 56 12.70 -7.98 -25.19
CA ALA A 56 12.32 -8.57 -23.92
C ALA A 56 11.01 -7.98 -23.37
N GLN A 57 10.84 -6.66 -23.44
CA GLN A 57 9.60 -5.98 -23.05
C GLN A 57 8.41 -6.40 -23.92
N ALA A 58 8.60 -6.53 -25.23
CA ALA A 58 7.57 -7.01 -26.15
C ALA A 58 7.15 -8.45 -25.84
N LYS A 59 8.12 -9.34 -25.59
CA LYS A 59 7.87 -10.73 -25.19
C LYS A 59 7.11 -10.82 -23.86
N ASN A 60 7.51 -10.03 -22.87
CA ASN A 60 6.81 -9.96 -21.58
C ASN A 60 5.38 -9.44 -21.72
N ARG A 61 5.17 -8.37 -22.51
CA ARG A 61 3.83 -7.83 -22.79
C ARG A 61 2.92 -8.88 -23.44
N ARG A 62 3.45 -9.63 -24.43
CA ARG A 62 2.72 -10.73 -25.08
C ARG A 62 2.37 -11.83 -24.07
N ASN A 63 3.31 -12.24 -23.23
CA ASN A 63 3.09 -13.25 -22.20
C ASN A 63 2.06 -12.82 -21.16
N GLU A 64 2.10 -11.57 -20.71
CA GLU A 64 1.13 -11.00 -19.77
C GLU A 64 -0.26 -10.89 -20.38
N GLN A 65 -0.36 -10.46 -21.64
CA GLN A 65 -1.64 -10.42 -22.35
C GLN A 65 -2.22 -11.82 -22.57
N MET A 66 -1.39 -12.81 -22.88
CA MET A 66 -1.78 -14.22 -22.96
C MET A 66 -2.21 -14.76 -21.60
N ARG A 67 -1.50 -14.41 -20.52
CA ARG A 67 -1.89 -14.77 -19.15
C ARG A 67 -3.23 -14.15 -18.78
N TYR A 68 -3.44 -12.86 -19.05
CA TYR A 68 -4.73 -12.18 -18.83
C TYR A 68 -5.86 -12.87 -19.57
N ARG A 69 -5.66 -13.19 -20.86
CA ARG A 69 -6.65 -13.95 -21.65
C ARG A 69 -6.93 -15.34 -21.07
N ARG A 70 -5.90 -16.04 -20.56
CA ARG A 70 -6.05 -17.37 -19.93
C ARG A 70 -6.79 -17.30 -18.60
N VAL A 71 -6.44 -16.35 -17.74
CA VAL A 71 -7.13 -16.10 -16.47
C VAL A 71 -8.58 -15.71 -16.74
N LYS A 72 -8.83 -14.81 -17.71
CA LYS A 72 -10.18 -14.44 -18.15
C LYS A 72 -10.98 -15.66 -18.65
N LYS A 73 -10.36 -16.54 -19.46
CA LYS A 73 -11.08 -17.65 -20.12
C LYS A 73 -11.26 -18.91 -19.26
N LYS A 74 -10.34 -19.22 -18.34
CA LYS A 74 -10.29 -20.52 -17.64
C LYS A 74 -10.12 -20.41 -16.12
N GLY A 75 -9.91 -19.22 -15.56
CA GLY A 75 -9.30 -19.10 -14.22
C GLY A 75 -7.88 -19.72 -14.18
N MET A 76 -7.25 -19.78 -13.00
CA MET A 76 -5.89 -20.32 -12.87
C MET A 76 -5.82 -21.85 -13.10
N MET A 77 -4.99 -22.31 -14.05
CA MET A 77 -4.68 -23.74 -14.20
C MET A 77 -3.89 -24.25 -12.98
N LYS A 78 -4.38 -25.32 -12.36
CA LYS A 78 -3.75 -26.05 -11.25
C LYS A 78 -2.36 -26.57 -11.67
N ARG A 79 -1.39 -26.51 -10.75
CA ARG A 79 -0.30 -27.52 -10.73
C ARG A 79 -0.63 -28.55 -9.66
N ALA A 80 -0.14 -29.76 -9.90
CA ALA A 80 -0.24 -30.92 -9.03
C ALA A 80 0.41 -30.65 -7.67
N SER A 81 -0.39 -30.19 -6.72
CA SER A 81 -0.07 -30.26 -5.29
C SER A 81 -1.39 -30.23 -4.52
N ASN A 82 -1.42 -30.99 -3.42
CA ASN A 82 -2.59 -31.47 -2.71
C ASN A 82 -3.68 -30.42 -2.41
N LYS A 83 -4.93 -30.90 -2.45
CA LYS A 83 -6.21 -30.18 -2.49
C LYS A 83 -6.34 -29.05 -1.45
N PRO A 84 -6.72 -27.84 -1.88
CA PRO A 84 -7.51 -26.92 -1.06
C PRO A 84 -8.98 -26.90 -1.52
N VAL A 85 -9.87 -26.54 -0.60
CA VAL A 85 -11.33 -26.50 -0.78
C VAL A 85 -11.70 -25.45 -1.83
N PHE A 86 -12.52 -25.83 -2.81
CA PHE A 86 -12.98 -24.96 -3.90
C PHE A 86 -14.43 -24.58 -3.67
N GLU A 87 -14.71 -23.34 -3.29
CA GLU A 87 -16.07 -22.80 -3.43
C GLU A 87 -16.23 -22.19 -4.83
N LYS A 88 -17.26 -22.66 -5.54
CA LYS A 88 -17.73 -22.06 -6.80
C LYS A 88 -18.92 -21.18 -6.44
N LYS A 89 -18.88 -19.89 -6.78
CA LYS A 89 -20.08 -19.06 -6.80
C LYS A 89 -20.18 -18.36 -8.14
N GLU A 90 -21.31 -18.58 -8.80
CA GLU A 90 -21.72 -17.92 -10.04
C GLU A 90 -22.32 -16.56 -9.67
N VAL A 91 -21.93 -15.49 -10.37
CA VAL A 91 -22.53 -14.16 -10.15
C VAL A 91 -22.66 -13.42 -11.48
N GLN A 92 -23.86 -12.91 -11.72
CA GLN A 92 -24.29 -12.22 -12.93
C GLN A 92 -23.87 -10.74 -12.91
N GLY A 93 -23.35 -10.23 -14.02
CA GLY A 93 -22.99 -8.82 -14.21
C GLY A 93 -24.13 -8.00 -14.83
N PRO A 94 -24.01 -6.65 -14.90
CA PRO A 94 -25.06 -5.76 -15.42
C PRO A 94 -25.30 -5.88 -16.94
N ASP A 95 -24.35 -6.48 -17.67
CA ASP A 95 -24.35 -6.57 -19.14
C ASP A 95 -24.47 -8.03 -19.65
N ASP A 96 -25.16 -8.91 -18.91
CA ASP A 96 -25.38 -10.33 -19.26
C ASP A 96 -24.14 -11.22 -19.53
N GLU A 97 -22.91 -10.70 -19.43
CA GLU A 97 -21.68 -11.50 -19.42
C GLU A 97 -21.41 -12.07 -18.01
N VAL A 98 -21.63 -13.37 -17.84
CA VAL A 98 -21.28 -14.11 -16.62
C VAL A 98 -19.77 -14.40 -16.60
N ASP A 99 -18.99 -13.51 -16.01
CA ASP A 99 -17.54 -13.69 -15.81
C ASP A 99 -17.27 -14.74 -14.71
N VAL A 100 -17.05 -16.00 -15.10
CA VAL A 100 -16.65 -17.08 -14.19
C VAL A 100 -15.13 -17.06 -13.96
N ILE A 101 -14.69 -16.52 -12.83
CA ILE A 101 -13.28 -16.44 -12.43
C ILE A 101 -13.04 -17.35 -11.23
N SER A 102 -12.31 -18.46 -11.41
CA SER A 102 -11.91 -19.35 -10.31
C SER A 102 -10.61 -18.88 -9.64
N TYR A 103 -10.61 -18.68 -8.32
CA TYR A 103 -9.44 -18.28 -7.52
C TYR A 103 -9.27 -19.17 -6.28
N GLN A 104 -8.04 -19.19 -5.74
CA GLN A 104 -7.71 -19.75 -4.42
C GLN A 104 -7.46 -18.57 -3.50
N SER A 105 -8.40 -18.27 -2.60
CA SER A 105 -8.18 -17.30 -1.53
C SER A 105 -7.64 -18.04 -0.31
N ASN A 106 -6.51 -17.57 0.21
CA ASN A 106 -6.03 -17.96 1.53
C ASN A 106 -6.67 -17.10 2.63
N SER A 107 -7.23 -15.94 2.25
CA SER A 107 -7.97 -15.02 3.11
C SER A 107 -9.49 -15.26 3.09
N VAL A 108 -9.94 -16.52 3.05
CA VAL A 108 -11.39 -16.85 3.08
C VAL A 108 -11.99 -16.38 4.41
N GLY A 109 -13.00 -15.51 4.36
CA GLY A 109 -13.69 -14.99 5.54
C GLY A 109 -13.09 -13.73 6.15
N ALA A 110 -12.03 -13.16 5.57
CA ALA A 110 -11.51 -11.85 6.00
C ALA A 110 -12.46 -10.72 5.58
N SER A 111 -12.66 -9.73 6.44
CA SER A 111 -13.48 -8.54 6.15
C SER A 111 -12.68 -7.48 5.37
N PHE A 112 -11.38 -7.37 5.62
CA PHE A 112 -10.45 -6.49 4.91
C PHE A 112 -9.13 -7.19 4.60
N VAL A 113 -8.33 -6.57 3.73
CA VAL A 113 -6.96 -6.99 3.43
C VAL A 113 -6.06 -5.77 3.32
N PHE A 114 -4.78 -5.96 3.63
CA PHE A 114 -3.74 -4.99 3.31
C PHE A 114 -3.05 -5.40 2.01
N ALA A 115 -3.09 -4.52 1.01
CA ALA A 115 -2.54 -4.77 -0.32
C ALA A 115 -1.29 -3.92 -0.54
N ILE A 116 -0.20 -4.54 -0.97
CA ILE A 116 1.11 -3.90 -1.22
C ILE A 116 1.50 -4.09 -2.67
N ARG A 117 1.83 -3.00 -3.37
CA ARG A 117 2.40 -3.08 -4.72
C ARG A 117 3.90 -3.38 -4.66
N ILE A 118 4.32 -4.52 -5.19
CA ILE A 118 5.71 -5.02 -5.04
C ILE A 118 6.52 -5.03 -6.33
N ARG A 119 5.87 -5.01 -7.49
CA ARG A 119 6.55 -5.23 -8.76
C ARG A 119 7.10 -3.91 -9.31
N GLU A 120 8.42 -3.88 -9.54
CA GLU A 120 9.04 -2.82 -10.31
C GLU A 120 8.71 -3.01 -11.80
N ASP A 121 8.39 -1.90 -12.49
CA ASP A 121 7.90 -1.90 -13.87
C ASP A 121 9.02 -2.32 -14.84
N VAL A 122 9.18 -3.64 -15.08
CA VAL A 122 10.13 -4.19 -16.07
C VAL A 122 9.66 -3.89 -17.52
N GLY A 123 8.47 -3.31 -17.69
CA GLY A 123 7.90 -2.90 -18.97
C GLY A 123 6.59 -2.10 -18.81
N PRO A 124 5.97 -1.67 -19.91
CA PRO A 124 4.72 -0.92 -19.86
C PRO A 124 3.58 -1.79 -19.30
N ILE A 125 2.97 -1.33 -18.21
CA ILE A 125 1.82 -1.99 -17.59
C ILE A 125 0.64 -1.97 -18.58
N PRO A 126 -0.08 -3.09 -18.79
CA PRO A 126 -1.31 -3.06 -19.57
C PRO A 126 -2.33 -2.09 -18.98
N LYS A 127 -2.98 -1.27 -19.82
CA LYS A 127 -3.91 -0.20 -19.37
C LYS A 127 -4.94 -0.68 -18.35
N LYS A 128 -5.55 -1.85 -18.57
CA LYS A 128 -6.55 -2.42 -17.64
C LYS A 128 -5.99 -2.66 -16.23
N ILE A 129 -4.77 -3.19 -16.14
CA ILE A 129 -4.11 -3.45 -14.85
C ILE A 129 -3.73 -2.14 -14.19
N TYR A 130 -3.21 -1.17 -14.96
CA TYR A 130 -2.91 0.16 -14.44
C TYR A 130 -4.16 0.86 -13.86
N LEU A 131 -5.29 0.81 -14.58
CA LEU A 131 -6.55 1.37 -14.10
C LEU A 131 -7.04 0.65 -12.84
N THR A 132 -6.93 -0.68 -12.78
CA THR A 132 -7.33 -1.46 -11.61
C THR A 132 -6.45 -1.15 -10.39
N LEU A 133 -5.13 -1.02 -10.59
CA LEU A 133 -4.20 -0.58 -9.53
C LEU A 133 -4.51 0.84 -9.06
N ALA A 134 -4.84 1.76 -9.97
CA ALA A 134 -5.22 3.12 -9.62
C ALA A 134 -6.52 3.18 -8.83
N GLN A 135 -7.52 2.35 -9.15
CA GLN A 135 -8.77 2.20 -8.40
C GLN A 135 -8.54 1.67 -6.97
N LEU A 136 -7.54 0.80 -6.79
CA LEU A 136 -7.13 0.29 -5.47
C LEU A 136 -6.21 1.25 -4.70
N GLY A 137 -5.86 2.42 -5.25
CA GLY A 137 -4.91 3.36 -4.64
C GLY A 137 -3.43 2.98 -4.75
N LEU A 138 -3.09 1.89 -5.45
CA LEU A 138 -1.73 1.33 -5.57
C LEU A 138 -0.95 1.91 -6.76
N LYS A 139 -0.77 3.22 -6.78
CA LYS A 139 -0.12 3.97 -7.87
C LYS A 139 1.40 3.87 -7.87
N GLU A 140 2.02 3.81 -6.70
CA GLU A 140 3.47 3.80 -6.52
C GLU A 140 3.96 2.41 -6.13
N ASN A 141 5.26 2.14 -6.32
CA ASN A 141 5.86 0.87 -5.92
C ASN A 141 6.23 0.90 -4.43
N ASN A 142 6.10 -0.24 -3.77
CA ASN A 142 6.26 -0.40 -2.33
C ASN A 142 5.33 0.53 -1.55
N THR A 143 4.10 0.72 -2.03
CA THR A 143 3.05 1.37 -1.25
C THR A 143 1.99 0.35 -0.86
N GLY A 144 1.50 0.47 0.37
CA GLY A 144 0.43 -0.33 0.94
C GLY A 144 -0.87 0.45 1.10
N VAL A 145 -2.01 -0.20 0.89
CA VAL A 145 -3.35 0.38 1.10
C VAL A 145 -4.25 -0.68 1.74
N PHE A 146 -5.08 -0.26 2.69
CA PHE A 146 -6.14 -1.10 3.24
C PHE A 146 -7.33 -1.15 2.27
N VAL A 147 -7.82 -2.35 1.98
CA VAL A 147 -8.89 -2.57 1.01
C VAL A 147 -9.94 -3.48 1.65
N LYS A 148 -11.20 -3.05 1.61
CA LYS A 148 -12.34 -3.87 2.04
C LYS A 148 -12.45 -5.11 1.16
N TYR A 149 -12.60 -6.28 1.76
CA TYR A 149 -12.48 -7.56 1.08
C TYR A 149 -13.80 -8.09 0.50
N ASP A 150 -14.49 -7.23 -0.25
CA ASP A 150 -15.74 -7.56 -0.92
C ASP A 150 -15.52 -8.38 -2.20
N ALA A 151 -16.60 -8.95 -2.74
CA ALA A 151 -16.57 -9.70 -4.00
C ALA A 151 -15.96 -8.89 -5.16
N ALA A 152 -16.24 -7.59 -5.23
CA ALA A 152 -15.70 -6.70 -6.26
C ALA A 152 -14.19 -6.43 -6.06
N SER A 153 -13.78 -6.10 -4.84
CA SER A 153 -12.36 -5.89 -4.49
C SER A 153 -11.54 -7.15 -4.72
N ARG A 154 -12.10 -8.32 -4.40
CA ARG A 154 -11.47 -9.62 -4.65
C ARG A 154 -11.23 -9.89 -6.12
N LYS A 155 -12.20 -9.59 -7.00
CA LYS A 155 -12.04 -9.66 -8.46
C LYS A 155 -10.91 -8.75 -8.93
N ARG A 156 -10.87 -7.50 -8.45
CA ARG A 156 -9.81 -6.53 -8.76
C ARG A 156 -8.43 -7.02 -8.32
N LEU A 157 -8.30 -7.48 -7.08
CA LEU A 157 -7.06 -8.01 -6.51
C LEU A 157 -6.55 -9.23 -7.27
N HIS A 158 -7.44 -10.14 -7.69
CA HIS A 158 -7.06 -11.28 -8.51
C HIS A 158 -6.57 -10.87 -9.91
N LEU A 159 -7.18 -9.84 -10.52
CA LEU A 159 -6.71 -9.32 -11.80
C LEU A 159 -5.29 -8.74 -11.71
N VAL A 160 -4.97 -8.06 -10.60
CA VAL A 160 -3.66 -7.44 -10.36
C VAL A 160 -2.71 -8.29 -9.52
N GLU A 161 -3.05 -9.55 -9.27
CA GLU A 161 -2.29 -10.49 -8.44
C GLU A 161 -0.79 -10.55 -8.79
N PRO A 162 -0.34 -10.49 -10.07
CA PRO A 162 1.09 -10.50 -10.39
C PRO A 162 1.88 -9.26 -9.94
N TRP A 163 1.19 -8.17 -9.54
CA TRP A 163 1.79 -6.90 -9.16
C TRP A 163 1.67 -6.60 -7.66
N VAL A 164 0.79 -7.33 -6.98
CA VAL A 164 0.36 -7.03 -5.61
C VAL A 164 0.53 -8.26 -4.72
N VAL A 165 0.99 -8.02 -3.49
CA VAL A 165 0.89 -8.97 -2.38
C VAL A 165 -0.23 -8.48 -1.50
N TYR A 166 -1.12 -9.35 -1.06
CA TYR A 166 -2.15 -8.97 -0.11
C TYR A 166 -2.43 -10.09 0.88
N GLY A 167 -3.02 -9.74 2.01
CA GLY A 167 -3.46 -10.69 3.03
C GLY A 167 -4.18 -9.97 4.15
N ASN A 168 -4.69 -10.73 5.12
CA ASN A 168 -5.33 -10.18 6.31
C ASN A 168 -4.26 -9.94 7.39
N PRO A 169 -3.91 -8.67 7.70
CA PRO A 169 -2.94 -8.39 8.75
C PRO A 169 -3.53 -8.56 10.14
N SER A 170 -2.70 -8.91 11.13
CA SER A 170 -3.11 -8.84 12.53
C SER A 170 -3.25 -7.40 13.02
N GLU A 171 -4.08 -7.20 14.06
CA GLU A 171 -4.30 -5.89 14.71
C GLU A 171 -2.99 -5.21 15.14
N GLY A 172 -2.04 -5.97 15.69
CA GLY A 172 -0.73 -5.44 16.06
C GLY A 172 0.06 -4.87 14.87
N ILE A 173 -0.05 -5.49 13.69
CA ILE A 173 0.57 -4.97 12.46
C ILE A 173 -0.15 -3.72 11.95
N VAL A 174 -1.48 -3.68 12.05
CA VAL A 174 -2.27 -2.49 11.68
C VAL A 174 -1.85 -1.31 12.54
N LYS A 175 -1.71 -1.52 13.85
CA LYS A 175 -1.21 -0.51 14.79
C LYS A 175 0.20 -0.05 14.45
N ASP A 176 1.15 -0.97 14.25
CA ASP A 176 2.53 -0.63 13.87
C ASP A 176 2.60 0.17 12.56
N LEU A 177 1.76 -0.17 11.57
CA LEU A 177 1.66 0.56 10.30
C LEU A 177 1.15 1.99 10.52
N LEU A 178 0.10 2.14 11.34
CA LEU A 178 -0.48 3.44 11.63
C LEU A 178 0.50 4.33 12.40
N GLU A 179 1.13 3.81 13.46
CA GLU A 179 2.05 4.60 14.28
C GLU A 179 3.32 5.02 13.51
N ARG A 180 3.87 4.15 12.65
CA ARG A 180 5.18 4.39 12.03
C ARG A 180 5.13 5.01 10.64
N LYS A 181 4.06 4.77 9.87
CA LYS A 181 4.01 5.06 8.43
C LYS A 181 2.73 5.75 7.99
N SER A 182 1.80 6.07 8.89
CA SER A 182 0.57 6.76 8.50
C SER A 182 0.81 8.21 8.14
N PHE A 183 0.05 8.65 7.15
CA PHE A 183 -0.11 10.04 6.81
C PHE A 183 -1.60 10.24 6.51
N GLY A 184 -2.16 11.36 6.95
CA GLY A 184 -3.49 11.80 6.57
C GLY A 184 -3.45 12.59 5.28
N ASN A 185 -4.53 12.51 4.52
CA ASN A 185 -4.84 13.35 3.39
C ASN A 185 -5.75 14.48 3.87
N VAL A 186 -5.16 15.58 4.32
CA VAL A 186 -5.87 16.75 4.84
C VAL A 186 -5.87 17.81 3.75
N ASN A 187 -7.04 18.17 3.23
CA ASN A 187 -7.18 19.16 2.14
C ASN A 187 -6.31 18.87 0.88
N GLY A 188 -6.05 17.59 0.59
CA GLY A 188 -5.20 17.18 -0.54
C GLY A 188 -3.70 17.18 -0.25
N GLU A 189 -3.29 17.57 0.96
CA GLU A 189 -1.90 17.55 1.40
C GLU A 189 -1.60 16.31 2.25
N LYS A 190 -0.39 15.80 2.08
CA LYS A 190 0.13 14.68 2.87
C LYS A 190 0.67 15.19 4.20
N VAL A 191 -0.05 14.94 5.28
CA VAL A 191 0.30 15.37 6.65
C VAL A 191 0.62 14.15 7.53
N PRO A 192 1.71 14.14 8.30
CA PRO A 192 1.97 13.06 9.25
C PRO A 192 0.93 13.06 10.38
N LEU A 193 0.42 11.89 10.75
CA LEU A 193 -0.51 11.74 11.88
C LEU A 193 0.28 11.57 13.18
N SER A 194 0.93 12.64 13.65
CA SER A 194 1.61 12.64 14.95
C SER A 194 0.66 12.93 16.10
N ASP A 195 -0.36 13.75 15.87
CA ASP A 195 -1.26 14.26 16.90
C ASP A 195 -2.70 13.80 16.64
N ASN A 196 -3.38 13.31 17.69
CA ASN A 196 -4.78 12.90 17.62
C ASN A 196 -5.71 14.04 17.21
N THR A 197 -5.31 15.30 17.45
CA THR A 197 -6.09 16.48 17.05
C THR A 197 -6.34 16.56 15.54
N ILE A 198 -5.46 15.98 14.71
CA ILE A 198 -5.64 15.95 13.25
C ILE A 198 -6.75 14.96 12.88
N ILE A 199 -6.81 13.84 13.58
CA ILE A 199 -7.81 12.78 13.37
C ILE A 199 -9.18 13.28 13.82
N GLU A 200 -9.26 13.83 15.03
CA GLU A 200 -10.48 14.39 15.61
C GLU A 200 -11.09 15.49 14.73
N LYS A 201 -10.26 16.39 14.17
CA LYS A 201 -10.75 17.48 13.29
C LYS A 201 -11.35 16.99 11.98
N GLU A 202 -10.84 15.90 11.42
CA GLU A 202 -11.24 15.43 10.09
C GLU A 202 -12.33 14.33 10.18
N LEU A 203 -12.33 13.54 11.24
CA LEU A 203 -13.21 12.37 11.39
C LEU A 203 -14.05 12.38 12.67
N GLY A 204 -13.78 13.28 13.63
CA GLY A 204 -14.43 13.29 14.93
C GLY A 204 -15.91 13.68 14.88
N ASP A 205 -16.23 14.79 14.22
CA ASP A 205 -17.60 15.36 14.23
C ASP A 205 -18.63 14.48 13.50
N GLU A 206 -18.24 13.85 12.39
CA GLU A 206 -19.16 13.06 11.55
C GLU A 206 -19.15 11.56 11.88
N HIS A 207 -18.01 11.01 12.31
CA HIS A 207 -17.83 9.56 12.45
C HIS A 207 -17.45 9.11 13.87
N GLY A 208 -17.22 10.04 14.80
CA GLY A 208 -16.87 9.73 16.19
C GLY A 208 -15.47 9.13 16.35
N ILE A 209 -14.58 9.30 15.37
CA ILE A 209 -13.20 8.78 15.41
C ILE A 209 -12.27 9.86 15.96
N ILE A 210 -11.77 9.68 17.18
CA ILE A 210 -11.07 10.73 17.93
C ILE A 210 -9.56 10.46 17.95
N CYS A 211 -9.17 9.20 18.04
CA CYS A 211 -7.77 8.83 18.22
C CYS A 211 -7.28 7.78 17.22
N MET A 212 -5.97 7.50 17.23
CA MET A 212 -5.37 6.45 16.40
C MET A 212 -5.94 5.05 16.73
N GLU A 213 -6.29 4.78 17.97
CA GLU A 213 -6.83 3.47 18.37
C GLU A 213 -8.20 3.22 17.74
N ASP A 214 -9.04 4.25 17.65
CA ASP A 214 -10.34 4.18 16.96
C ASP A 214 -10.15 3.88 15.47
N LEU A 215 -9.10 4.42 14.83
CA LEU A 215 -8.75 4.07 13.45
C LEU A 215 -8.33 2.61 13.31
N VAL A 216 -7.53 2.09 14.25
CA VAL A 216 -7.14 0.67 14.27
C VAL A 216 -8.40 -0.19 14.36
N HIS A 217 -9.28 0.10 15.32
CA HIS A 217 -10.52 -0.62 15.55
C HIS A 217 -11.46 -0.60 14.34
N GLU A 218 -11.62 0.56 13.70
CA GLU A 218 -12.48 0.71 12.53
C GLU A 218 -11.95 -0.09 11.32
N LEU A 219 -10.63 -0.10 11.14
CA LEU A 219 -9.97 -0.88 10.08
C LEU A 219 -10.04 -2.39 10.32
N THR A 220 -9.75 -2.84 11.54
CA THR A 220 -9.71 -4.28 11.88
C THR A 220 -11.10 -4.91 11.81
N ASN A 221 -12.11 -4.21 12.31
CA ASN A 221 -13.49 -4.70 12.30
C ASN A 221 -14.21 -4.44 10.97
N SER A 222 -13.59 -3.65 10.06
CA SER A 222 -14.21 -3.26 8.80
C SER A 222 -15.58 -2.62 9.00
N GLY A 223 -15.63 -1.62 9.89
CA GLY A 223 -16.86 -0.93 10.25
C GLY A 223 -17.47 -0.11 9.12
N GLU A 224 -18.55 0.61 9.43
CA GLU A 224 -19.32 1.41 8.46
C GLU A 224 -18.49 2.55 7.85
N ASN A 225 -17.53 3.08 8.63
CA ASN A 225 -16.69 4.21 8.26
C ASN A 225 -15.37 3.78 7.59
N PHE A 226 -15.17 2.49 7.31
CA PHE A 226 -13.95 1.96 6.68
C PHE A 226 -13.58 2.70 5.38
N ASP A 227 -14.56 2.99 4.53
CA ASP A 227 -14.31 3.67 3.25
C ASP A 227 -13.93 5.15 3.45
N VAL A 228 -14.35 5.77 4.55
CA VAL A 228 -13.96 7.14 4.90
C VAL A 228 -12.54 7.14 5.45
N VAL A 229 -12.24 6.24 6.38
CA VAL A 229 -10.90 6.08 6.97
C VAL A 229 -9.86 5.77 5.90
N THR A 230 -10.16 4.87 4.96
CA THR A 230 -9.22 4.52 3.88
C THR A 230 -9.01 5.66 2.87
N LYS A 231 -9.97 6.56 2.67
CA LYS A 231 -9.80 7.78 1.85
C LYS A 231 -8.98 8.85 2.57
N PHE A 232 -9.18 8.97 3.88
CA PHE A 232 -8.40 9.85 4.74
C PHE A 232 -6.94 9.41 4.81
N LEU A 233 -6.67 8.11 4.94
CA LEU A 233 -5.31 7.59 4.98
C LEU A 233 -4.62 7.68 3.62
N TRP A 234 -3.44 8.31 3.60
CA TRP A 234 -2.56 8.27 2.44
C TRP A 234 -1.97 6.86 2.28
N PRO A 235 -1.73 6.38 1.03
CA PRO A 235 -1.04 5.11 0.81
C PRO A 235 0.28 5.02 1.60
N PHE A 236 0.44 3.94 2.36
CA PHE A 236 1.55 3.72 3.27
C PHE A 236 2.84 3.51 2.48
N PRO A 237 3.84 4.41 2.59
CA PRO A 237 5.13 4.21 1.94
C PRO A 237 5.93 3.15 2.70
N LEU A 238 6.24 2.05 2.03
CA LEU A 238 6.97 0.91 2.60
C LEU A 238 8.38 0.80 2.02
N THR A 239 9.26 0.15 2.77
CA THR A 239 10.63 -0.13 2.32
C THR A 239 10.63 -1.35 1.40
N ALA A 240 11.44 -1.33 0.35
CA ALA A 240 11.59 -2.50 -0.52
C ALA A 240 12.28 -3.65 0.24
N THR A 241 11.71 -4.85 0.19
CA THR A 241 12.24 -6.06 0.88
C THR A 241 13.62 -6.51 0.40
N ARG A 242 14.03 -6.12 -0.81
CA ARG A 242 15.34 -6.48 -1.37
C ARG A 242 16.07 -5.22 -1.80
N SER A 243 17.34 -5.16 -1.44
CA SER A 243 18.24 -4.10 -1.86
C SER A 243 18.47 -4.15 -3.37
N LYS A 244 18.88 -3.02 -3.97
CA LYS A 244 19.27 -2.97 -5.38
C LYS A 244 20.42 -3.93 -5.69
N PHE A 245 21.35 -4.07 -4.73
CA PHE A 245 22.51 -4.95 -4.84
C PHE A 245 22.12 -6.42 -4.97
N GLU A 246 21.22 -6.90 -4.11
CA GLU A 246 20.74 -8.29 -4.16
C GLU A 246 19.98 -8.58 -5.46
N LYS A 247 19.20 -7.61 -5.95
CA LYS A 247 18.45 -7.74 -7.20
C LYS A 247 19.37 -7.82 -8.43
N GLU A 248 20.36 -6.94 -8.53
CA GLU A 248 21.23 -6.84 -9.72
C GLU A 248 22.36 -7.87 -9.72
N LYS A 249 22.98 -8.13 -8.56
CA LYS A 249 24.17 -8.99 -8.48
C LYS A 249 23.87 -10.45 -8.18
N LEU A 250 22.93 -10.76 -7.29
CA LEU A 250 22.70 -12.16 -6.89
C LEU A 250 21.83 -12.93 -7.88
N LYS A 251 21.19 -12.27 -8.85
CA LYS A 251 20.30 -12.86 -9.88
C LYS A 251 19.34 -13.91 -9.32
N GLN A 252 18.96 -13.80 -8.05
CA GLN A 252 18.03 -14.73 -7.43
C GLN A 252 16.72 -14.67 -8.21
N LYS A 253 16.28 -15.81 -8.75
CA LYS A 253 15.01 -15.89 -9.48
C LYS A 253 13.93 -15.29 -8.58
N GLN A 254 13.19 -14.30 -9.08
CA GLN A 254 12.02 -13.79 -8.38
C GLN A 254 11.09 -14.97 -8.13
N GLY A 255 10.96 -15.36 -6.87
CA GLY A 255 9.92 -16.28 -6.45
C GLY A 255 8.55 -15.70 -6.81
N LYS A 256 7.50 -16.53 -6.77
CA LYS A 256 6.13 -16.01 -6.79
C LYS A 256 5.82 -15.39 -5.43
N ASP A 257 6.44 -14.24 -5.17
CA ASP A 257 6.24 -13.49 -3.92
C ASP A 257 4.91 -12.71 -3.95
N TYR A 258 4.19 -12.72 -5.08
CA TYR A 258 2.93 -12.06 -5.34
C TYR A 258 1.69 -12.90 -5.00
N GLY A 259 0.54 -12.24 -4.80
CA GLY A 259 -0.76 -12.85 -4.53
C GLY A 259 -1.18 -12.87 -3.06
N ASP A 260 -2.21 -13.67 -2.76
CA ASP A 260 -2.82 -13.79 -1.43
C ASP A 260 -1.93 -14.61 -0.48
N LYS A 261 -1.38 -13.94 0.54
CA LYS A 261 -0.55 -14.55 1.59
C LYS A 261 -1.33 -14.93 2.83
N GLY A 262 -2.62 -14.58 2.93
CA GLY A 262 -3.40 -14.80 4.15
C GLY A 262 -2.71 -14.20 5.38
N ALA A 263 -2.63 -14.97 6.46
CA ALA A 263 -2.00 -14.58 7.72
C ALA A 263 -0.46 -14.41 7.63
N LEU A 264 0.19 -14.99 6.62
CA LEU A 264 1.65 -14.85 6.43
C LEU A 264 2.05 -13.45 5.94
N ILE A 265 1.08 -12.56 5.71
CA ILE A 265 1.33 -11.16 5.34
C ILE A 265 2.03 -10.40 6.46
N ASP A 266 1.82 -10.77 7.72
CA ASP A 266 2.40 -10.10 8.88
C ASP A 266 3.93 -10.13 8.85
N GLU A 267 4.51 -11.30 8.60
CA GLU A 267 5.97 -11.44 8.46
C GLU A 267 6.51 -10.66 7.27
N TYR A 268 5.70 -10.51 6.22
CA TYR A 268 6.07 -9.75 5.03
C TYR A 268 6.09 -8.25 5.31
N ILE A 269 5.07 -7.73 6.02
CA ILE A 269 4.97 -6.33 6.42
C ILE A 269 6.09 -5.98 7.40
N LYS A 270 6.38 -6.84 8.39
CA LYS A 270 7.49 -6.63 9.35
C LYS A 270 8.84 -6.41 8.66
N LYS A 271 9.10 -7.06 7.52
CA LYS A 271 10.34 -6.86 6.74
C LYS A 271 10.37 -5.53 5.97
N MET A 272 9.23 -4.88 5.79
CA MET A 272 9.07 -3.65 5.00
C MET A 272 8.91 -2.37 5.84
N LEU A 273 8.58 -2.51 7.13
CA LEU A 273 8.36 -1.41 8.08
C LEU A 273 9.66 -0.71 8.50
#